data_AF-A0A3D2IY12-F1
#
_entry.id   AF-A0A3D2IY12-F1
#
_cell.length_a   1.000
_cell.length_b   1.000
_cell.length_c   1.000
_cell.angle_alpha   90.00
_cell.angle_beta   90.00
_cell.angle_gamma   90.00
#
_symmetry.space_group_name_H-M   'P 1'
#
loop_
_entity.id
_entity.type
_entity.pdbx_description
1 polymer ?
#
loop_
_entity_poly.entity_id
_entity_poly.type
_entity_poly.pdbx_seq_one_letter_code
_entity_poly.pdbx_strand_id
1 'polypeptide(L)'
;MDGLLKTLGIRAKTNTNTGSRQQVSPVRFIKSTKESDGTDSGWLRVRLDNSKSASLCERTKIQITNSKEGRTYFRIMDGSFKGKLASLTDGNAKLYLSGEKPTISSSGAVIEVIYSGKERTIYSVIRKDIRQIPARLSFTGNTATVSLTTIGADSLNPLPEGTYNILVPDVPHDKEYTEQYKPAYPALKCHQVWFPIEYQTNNRYVHVGAISEGCVTVLDLKLWNQIYDYLISHRRTDLRYVGKLIIRKI
;
A
#
# COMPACT_ATOMS: atom_id res chain seq x y z
N MET A 1 -6.51 7.05 -31.32
CA MET A 1 -6.65 5.63 -30.93
C MET A 1 -5.32 4.87 -30.80
N ASP A 2 -4.15 5.48 -31.00
CA ASP A 2 -2.97 4.73 -31.48
C ASP A 2 -1.87 4.39 -30.42
N GLY A 3 -1.95 4.93 -29.20
CA GLY A 3 -0.85 4.80 -28.22
C GLY A 3 -0.93 3.60 -27.24
N LEU A 4 -2.12 3.27 -26.73
CA LEU A 4 -2.29 2.14 -25.80
C LEU A 4 -2.51 0.80 -26.53
N LEU A 5 -3.16 0.83 -27.70
CA LEU A 5 -3.50 -0.37 -28.48
C LEU A 5 -2.29 -0.97 -29.21
N LYS A 6 -1.24 -0.18 -29.51
CA LYS A 6 0.04 -0.69 -30.06
C LYS A 6 0.83 -1.59 -29.10
N THR A 7 0.36 -1.79 -27.85
CA THR A 7 1.02 -2.67 -26.88
C THR A 7 0.37 -4.04 -26.66
N LEU A 8 -0.67 -4.42 -27.43
CA LEU A 8 -1.12 -5.82 -27.51
C LEU A 8 -0.11 -6.65 -28.32
N GLY A 9 1.07 -6.87 -27.73
CA GLY A 9 2.11 -7.73 -28.27
C GLY A 9 3.50 -7.12 -28.27
N ILE A 10 4.10 -7.01 -27.09
CA ILE A 10 5.56 -6.77 -27.02
C ILE A 10 6.24 -8.05 -27.51
N ARG A 11 7.02 -7.97 -28.58
CA ARG A 11 7.84 -9.08 -29.06
C ARG A 11 9.11 -9.18 -28.22
N ALA A 12 9.18 -10.13 -27.31
CA ALA A 12 10.37 -10.37 -26.48
C ALA A 12 11.06 -11.68 -26.85
N LYS A 13 12.38 -11.75 -26.65
CA LYS A 13 13.13 -13.01 -26.72
C LYS A 13 12.72 -13.89 -25.54
N THR A 14 12.24 -15.09 -25.81
CA THR A 14 11.83 -16.05 -24.78
C THR A 14 12.87 -17.17 -24.57
N ASN A 15 13.90 -17.25 -25.41
CA ASN A 15 15.02 -18.16 -25.26
C ASN A 15 16.29 -17.60 -25.93
N THR A 16 17.38 -18.37 -25.85
CA THR A 16 18.71 -18.02 -26.39
C THR A 16 18.82 -18.19 -27.91
N ASN A 17 17.81 -18.75 -28.59
CA ASN A 17 17.87 -18.96 -30.03
C ASN A 17 17.79 -17.62 -30.77
N THR A 18 18.71 -17.43 -31.71
CA THR A 18 18.75 -16.26 -32.59
C THR A 18 17.45 -16.18 -33.39
N GLY A 19 16.67 -15.12 -33.19
CA GLY A 19 15.41 -14.87 -33.91
C GLY A 19 14.12 -15.28 -33.17
N SER A 20 14.18 -15.93 -32.00
CA SER A 20 12.94 -16.21 -31.25
C SER A 20 12.37 -14.91 -30.68
N ARG A 21 11.19 -14.52 -31.15
CA ARG A 21 10.43 -13.39 -30.61
C ARG A 21 8.97 -13.79 -30.53
N GLN A 22 8.44 -13.98 -29.33
CA GLN A 22 7.03 -14.29 -29.11
C GLN A 22 6.27 -13.06 -28.64
N GLN A 23 4.97 -13.04 -28.94
CA GLN A 23 4.06 -12.02 -28.45
C GLN A 23 3.87 -12.20 -26.94
N VAL A 24 4.35 -11.24 -26.16
CA VAL A 24 4.21 -11.28 -24.70
C VAL A 24 3.16 -10.27 -24.26
N SER A 25 2.22 -10.75 -23.45
CA SER A 25 1.27 -9.93 -22.72
C SER A 25 1.99 -8.90 -21.85
N PRO A 26 1.79 -7.59 -22.07
CA PRO A 26 2.52 -6.57 -21.34
C PRO A 26 2.19 -6.61 -19.85
N VAL A 27 3.21 -6.52 -19.03
CA VAL A 27 3.07 -6.30 -17.58
C VAL A 27 2.89 -4.80 -17.34
N ARG A 28 1.98 -4.47 -16.44
CA ARG A 28 1.68 -3.11 -15.98
C ARG A 28 1.53 -3.10 -14.46
N PHE A 29 1.50 -1.91 -13.90
CA PHE A 29 1.28 -1.65 -12.49
C PHE A 29 0.19 -0.60 -12.32
N ILE A 30 -0.54 -0.66 -11.20
CA ILE A 30 -1.47 0.40 -10.82
C ILE A 30 -0.66 1.65 -10.45
N LYS A 31 -0.85 2.73 -11.22
CA LYS A 31 -0.14 4.01 -11.05
C LYS A 31 -0.81 4.90 -10.01
N SER A 32 -2.13 5.01 -10.09
CA SER A 32 -2.92 5.94 -9.31
C SER A 32 -4.23 5.28 -8.93
N THR A 33 -4.72 5.65 -7.76
CA THR A 33 -6.03 5.25 -7.24
C THR A 33 -6.93 6.47 -7.01
N LYS A 34 -6.44 7.68 -7.33
CA LYS A 34 -6.98 8.97 -6.89
C LYS A 34 -8.34 9.34 -7.50
N GLU A 35 -8.71 8.72 -8.63
CA GLU A 35 -9.84 9.19 -9.43
C GLU A 35 -10.87 8.10 -9.77
N SER A 36 -10.72 6.87 -9.26
CA SER A 36 -11.63 5.78 -9.65
C SER A 36 -13.03 5.90 -9.01
N ASP A 37 -13.12 6.63 -7.90
CA ASP A 37 -14.36 6.95 -7.18
C ASP A 37 -14.41 8.42 -6.71
N GLY A 38 -13.46 9.26 -7.14
CA GLY A 38 -13.31 10.64 -6.68
C GLY A 38 -12.79 10.78 -5.24
N THR A 39 -12.27 9.71 -4.63
CA THR A 39 -11.76 9.73 -3.26
C THR A 39 -10.27 9.41 -3.19
N ASP A 40 -9.56 10.04 -2.25
CA ASP A 40 -8.17 9.71 -1.89
C ASP A 40 -8.05 8.41 -1.06
N SER A 41 -8.94 7.42 -1.28
CA SER A 41 -8.97 6.16 -0.52
C SER A 41 -7.66 5.38 -0.63
N GLY A 42 -7.00 5.46 -1.77
CA GLY A 42 -5.80 4.67 -2.07
C GLY A 42 -6.08 3.33 -2.74
N TRP A 43 -7.31 3.12 -3.23
CA TRP A 43 -7.75 1.88 -3.84
C TRP A 43 -8.41 2.09 -5.20
N LEU A 44 -7.94 1.37 -6.22
CA LEU A 44 -8.55 1.33 -7.53
C LEU A 44 -9.59 0.21 -7.57
N ARG A 45 -10.85 0.57 -7.82
CA ARG A 45 -11.91 -0.42 -8.01
C ARG A 45 -11.84 -1.02 -9.43
N VAL A 46 -11.76 -2.34 -9.51
CA VAL A 46 -11.77 -3.10 -10.77
C VAL A 46 -12.94 -4.07 -10.82
N ARG A 47 -13.40 -4.40 -12.04
CA ARG A 47 -14.45 -5.41 -12.24
C ARG A 47 -13.82 -6.77 -12.42
N LEU A 48 -14.18 -7.75 -11.60
CA LEU A 48 -13.82 -9.16 -11.76
C LEU A 48 -14.75 -9.83 -12.78
N ASP A 49 -14.30 -10.95 -13.35
CA ASP A 49 -15.05 -11.70 -14.38
C ASP A 49 -16.42 -12.21 -13.90
N ASN A 50 -16.58 -12.48 -12.60
CA ASN A 50 -17.85 -12.87 -11.98
C ASN A 50 -18.78 -11.69 -11.67
N SER A 51 -18.54 -10.52 -12.27
CA SER A 51 -19.25 -9.25 -12.03
C SER A 51 -19.16 -8.70 -10.60
N LYS A 52 -18.35 -9.29 -9.72
CA LYS A 52 -17.97 -8.66 -8.44
C LYS A 52 -16.91 -7.58 -8.68
N SER A 53 -16.64 -6.76 -7.67
CA SER A 53 -15.52 -5.81 -7.70
C SER A 53 -14.38 -6.24 -6.77
N ALA A 54 -13.17 -5.85 -7.13
CA ALA A 54 -12.00 -5.89 -6.26
C ALA A 54 -11.41 -4.50 -6.12
N SER A 55 -10.71 -4.26 -5.01
CA SER A 55 -9.97 -3.03 -4.74
C SER A 55 -8.49 -3.34 -4.80
N LEU A 56 -7.75 -2.65 -5.66
CA LEU A 56 -6.31 -2.84 -5.86
C LEU A 56 -5.55 -1.59 -5.41
N CYS A 57 -4.50 -1.76 -4.62
CA CYS A 57 -3.65 -0.64 -4.20
C CYS A 57 -2.65 -0.25 -5.30
N GLU A 58 -2.03 0.92 -5.16
CA GLU A 58 -0.94 1.36 -6.04
C GLU A 58 0.18 0.30 -6.09
N ARG A 59 0.84 0.21 -7.25
CA ARG A 59 1.90 -0.76 -7.56
C ARG A 59 1.49 -2.24 -7.52
N THR A 60 0.20 -2.56 -7.47
CA THR A 60 -0.28 -3.92 -7.75
C THR A 60 0.14 -4.32 -9.17
N LYS A 61 0.81 -5.46 -9.32
CA LYS A 61 1.29 -5.98 -10.59
C LYS A 61 0.16 -6.67 -11.35
N ILE A 62 0.03 -6.37 -12.64
CA ILE A 62 -0.96 -6.98 -13.52
C ILE A 62 -0.34 -7.40 -14.85
N GLN A 63 -0.97 -8.36 -15.52
CA GLN A 63 -0.61 -8.80 -16.86
C GLN A 63 -1.79 -8.62 -17.80
N ILE A 64 -1.67 -7.74 -18.80
CA ILE A 64 -2.74 -7.49 -19.78
C ILE A 64 -2.98 -8.74 -20.61
N THR A 65 -4.22 -9.21 -20.65
CA THR A 65 -4.59 -10.43 -21.40
C THR A 65 -5.15 -10.10 -22.78
N ASN A 66 -6.06 -9.13 -22.87
CA ASN A 66 -6.63 -8.63 -24.12
C ASN A 66 -7.33 -7.28 -23.91
N SER A 67 -7.76 -6.66 -25.00
CA SER A 67 -8.73 -5.57 -24.98
C SER A 67 -9.86 -5.90 -25.97
N LYS A 68 -11.11 -5.81 -25.51
CA LYS A 68 -12.30 -6.05 -26.32
C LYS A 68 -13.48 -5.24 -25.76
N GLU A 69 -14.38 -4.82 -26.65
CA GLU A 69 -15.63 -4.13 -26.25
C GLU A 69 -15.39 -2.90 -25.36
N GLY A 70 -14.35 -2.10 -25.66
CA GLY A 70 -14.01 -0.89 -24.91
C GLY A 70 -13.44 -1.15 -23.51
N ARG A 71 -13.01 -2.38 -23.22
CA ARG A 71 -12.41 -2.79 -21.94
C ARG A 71 -11.05 -3.42 -22.13
N THR A 72 -10.17 -3.15 -21.18
CA THR A 72 -8.85 -3.78 -21.06
C THR A 72 -8.91 -4.79 -19.92
N TYR A 73 -8.65 -6.05 -20.25
CA TYR A 73 -8.65 -7.16 -19.31
C TYR A 73 -7.23 -7.53 -18.92
N PHE A 74 -7.08 -8.00 -17.69
CA PHE A 74 -5.80 -8.37 -17.15
C PHE A 74 -5.93 -9.42 -16.04
N ARG A 75 -4.84 -10.17 -15.83
CA ARG A 75 -4.65 -11.02 -14.67
C ARG A 75 -3.94 -10.25 -13.58
N ILE A 76 -4.44 -10.35 -12.35
CA ILE A 76 -3.79 -9.78 -11.16
C ILE A 76 -2.65 -10.72 -10.74
N MET A 77 -1.45 -10.18 -10.53
CA MET A 77 -0.23 -10.99 -10.36
C MET A 77 0.32 -11.00 -8.93
N ASP A 78 -0.13 -10.09 -8.06
CA ASP A 78 0.19 -10.04 -6.62
C ASP A 78 -1.00 -9.52 -5.77
N GLY A 79 -0.83 -9.50 -4.45
CA GLY A 79 -1.87 -9.10 -3.49
C GLY A 79 -3.00 -10.12 -3.29
N SER A 80 -4.04 -9.70 -2.55
CA SER A 80 -5.17 -10.55 -2.11
C SER A 80 -5.98 -11.18 -3.25
N PHE A 81 -5.94 -10.57 -4.44
CA PHE A 81 -6.67 -11.03 -5.62
C PHE A 81 -5.76 -11.70 -6.67
N LYS A 82 -4.54 -12.10 -6.30
CA LYS A 82 -3.60 -12.79 -7.19
C LYS A 82 -4.26 -13.95 -7.93
N GLY A 83 -3.99 -14.03 -9.24
CA GLY A 83 -4.50 -15.05 -10.15
C GLY A 83 -5.88 -14.76 -10.72
N LYS A 84 -6.67 -13.85 -10.14
CA LYS A 84 -7.99 -13.48 -10.66
C LYS A 84 -7.86 -12.64 -11.94
N LEU A 85 -8.87 -12.79 -12.81
CA LEU A 85 -9.06 -11.93 -13.97
C LEU A 85 -9.94 -10.75 -13.60
N ALA A 86 -9.56 -9.58 -14.13
CA ALA A 86 -10.23 -8.33 -13.91
C ALA A 86 -10.18 -7.46 -15.16
N SER A 87 -10.97 -6.39 -15.16
CA SER A 87 -11.00 -5.42 -16.26
C SER A 87 -11.28 -4.00 -15.80
N LEU A 88 -10.79 -3.07 -16.61
CA LEU A 88 -11.13 -1.65 -16.58
C LEU A 88 -11.72 -1.25 -17.94
N THR A 89 -12.45 -0.13 -17.98
CA THR A 89 -12.71 0.52 -19.27
C THR A 89 -11.38 0.94 -19.88
N ASP A 90 -11.30 1.01 -21.21
CA ASP A 90 -10.07 1.40 -21.88
C ASP A 90 -9.60 2.79 -21.45
N GLY A 91 -10.51 3.72 -21.18
CA GLY A 91 -10.20 5.04 -20.62
C GLY A 91 -9.52 4.95 -19.26
N ASN A 92 -10.11 4.22 -18.31
CA ASN A 92 -9.55 4.02 -16.98
C ASN A 92 -8.21 3.28 -17.04
N ALA A 93 -8.05 2.33 -17.96
CA ALA A 93 -6.79 1.64 -18.16
C ALA A 93 -5.65 2.61 -18.55
N LYS A 94 -5.92 3.65 -19.37
CA LYS A 94 -4.90 4.66 -19.71
C LYS A 94 -4.49 5.52 -18.51
N LEU A 95 -5.45 5.82 -17.64
CA LEU A 95 -5.25 6.70 -16.50
C LEU A 95 -4.52 5.99 -15.36
N TYR A 96 -4.90 4.74 -15.08
CA TYR A 96 -4.49 4.04 -13.87
C TYR A 96 -3.42 2.98 -14.07
N LEU A 97 -3.09 2.59 -15.30
CA LEU A 97 -2.06 1.59 -15.57
C LEU A 97 -0.80 2.23 -16.13
N SER A 98 0.36 1.87 -15.59
CA SER A 98 1.66 2.33 -16.10
C SER A 98 2.66 1.17 -16.20
N GLY A 99 3.78 1.43 -16.87
CA GLY A 99 4.95 0.54 -16.84
C GLY A 99 5.85 0.75 -15.62
N GLU A 100 5.46 1.61 -14.69
CA GLU A 100 6.31 2.05 -13.58
C GLU A 100 6.36 0.97 -12.48
N LYS A 101 7.43 0.19 -12.48
CA LYS A 101 7.65 -0.88 -11.50
C LYS A 101 8.05 -0.31 -10.13
N PRO A 102 7.71 -1.00 -9.03
CA PRO A 102 8.30 -0.70 -7.73
C PRO A 102 9.81 -1.03 -7.72
N THR A 103 10.54 -0.39 -6.81
CA THR A 103 11.92 -0.74 -6.47
C THR A 103 11.93 -2.13 -5.83
N ILE A 104 12.71 -3.05 -6.42
CA ILE A 104 12.84 -4.42 -5.92
C ILE A 104 14.18 -4.56 -5.19
N SER A 105 14.15 -5.04 -3.95
CA SER A 105 15.35 -5.40 -3.18
C SER A 105 15.08 -6.63 -2.31
N SER A 106 16.12 -7.20 -1.70
CA SER A 106 15.97 -8.35 -0.79
C SER A 106 15.17 -8.01 0.47
N SER A 107 15.28 -6.77 0.94
CA SER A 107 14.60 -6.26 2.13
C SER A 107 13.27 -5.54 1.85
N GLY A 108 13.06 -5.04 0.63
CA GLY A 108 12.05 -4.01 0.38
C GLY A 108 12.42 -2.70 1.09
N ALA A 109 11.41 -1.90 1.44
CA ALA A 109 11.55 -0.74 2.32
C ALA A 109 11.98 -1.17 3.73
N VAL A 110 12.69 -0.31 4.46
CA VAL A 110 13.05 -0.55 5.85
C VAL A 110 12.67 0.65 6.68
N ILE A 111 11.83 0.42 7.69
CA ILE A 111 11.47 1.41 8.70
C ILE A 111 11.91 0.89 10.08
N GLU A 112 12.38 1.80 10.93
CA GLU A 112 12.79 1.49 12.30
C GLU A 112 11.97 2.32 13.28
N VAL A 113 11.49 1.68 14.33
CA VAL A 113 10.70 2.31 15.38
C VAL A 113 11.41 2.12 16.72
N ILE A 114 11.74 3.24 17.36
CA ILE A 114 12.39 3.28 18.68
C ILE A 114 11.43 3.90 19.70
N TYR A 115 11.26 3.25 20.85
CA TYR A 115 10.34 3.71 21.90
C TYR A 115 10.88 3.45 23.31
N SER A 116 10.44 4.25 24.28
CA SER A 116 10.87 4.09 25.69
C SER A 116 9.91 3.26 26.55
N GLY A 117 8.72 2.93 26.01
CA GLY A 117 7.63 2.34 26.75
C GLY A 117 6.93 3.27 27.75
N LYS A 118 7.40 4.52 27.90
CA LYS A 118 6.77 5.49 28.81
C LYS A 118 5.53 6.10 28.19
N GLU A 119 4.45 6.10 28.95
CA GLU A 119 3.22 6.78 28.58
C GLU A 119 3.40 8.30 28.58
N ARG A 120 2.78 8.97 27.61
CA ARG A 120 2.74 10.42 27.51
C ARG A 120 1.39 10.88 27.01
N THR A 121 0.98 12.07 27.43
CA THR A 121 -0.13 12.78 26.79
C THR A 121 0.38 13.42 25.50
N ILE A 122 -0.26 13.11 24.38
CA ILE A 122 0.05 13.63 23.06
C ILE A 122 -1.19 14.35 22.54
N TYR A 123 -0.98 15.54 21.97
CA TYR A 123 -2.05 16.27 21.32
C TYR A 123 -2.31 15.72 19.91
N SER A 124 -3.58 15.37 19.65
CA SER A 124 -4.11 15.07 18.33
C SER A 124 -5.03 16.19 17.87
N VAL A 125 -4.91 16.61 16.61
CA VAL A 125 -5.77 17.64 16.01
C VAL A 125 -7.27 17.27 16.04
N ILE A 126 -7.60 15.98 16.08
CA ILE A 126 -9.00 15.50 16.07
C ILE A 126 -9.46 15.09 17.46
N ARG A 127 -8.61 14.38 18.21
CA ARG A 127 -8.97 13.76 19.49
C ARG A 127 -8.49 14.55 20.71
N LYS A 128 -7.80 15.67 20.49
CA LYS A 128 -7.13 16.48 21.52
C LYS A 128 -6.14 15.64 22.32
N ASP A 129 -6.10 15.81 23.64
CA ASP A 129 -5.12 15.18 24.51
C ASP A 129 -5.45 13.70 24.71
N ILE A 130 -4.56 12.83 24.21
CA ILE A 130 -4.67 11.37 24.36
C ILE A 130 -3.43 10.84 25.06
N ARG A 131 -3.60 9.94 26.03
CA ARG A 131 -2.49 9.19 26.63
C ARG A 131 -2.07 8.03 25.75
N GLN A 132 -0.79 7.96 25.40
CA GLN A 132 -0.25 6.97 24.46
C GLN A 132 1.16 6.54 24.84
N ILE A 133 1.66 5.46 24.22
CA ILE A 133 3.08 5.10 24.18
C ILE A 133 3.66 5.63 22.85
N PRO A 134 4.27 6.84 22.84
CA PRO A 134 4.91 7.35 21.64
C PRO A 134 6.18 6.60 21.29
N ALA A 135 6.50 6.63 20.00
CA ALA A 135 7.74 6.15 19.42
C ALA A 135 8.19 7.07 18.28
N ARG A 136 9.44 6.90 17.87
CA ARG A 136 10.03 7.56 16.70
C ARG A 136 10.19 6.54 15.59
N LEU A 137 9.55 6.78 14.45
CA LEU A 137 9.71 6.00 13.23
C LEU A 137 10.72 6.70 12.32
N SER A 138 11.80 6.01 11.95
CA SER A 138 12.83 6.48 11.03
C SER A 138 12.69 5.80 9.67
N PHE A 139 12.76 6.59 8.59
CA PHE A 139 12.67 6.13 7.20
C PHE A 139 13.37 7.14 6.29
N THR A 140 14.17 6.70 5.31
CA THR A 140 14.80 7.58 4.29
C THR A 140 15.46 8.87 4.85
N GLY A 141 16.06 8.83 6.04
CA GLY A 141 16.65 10.00 6.71
C GLY A 141 15.66 10.93 7.44
N ASN A 142 14.36 10.68 7.32
CA ASN A 142 13.30 11.36 8.06
C ASN A 142 12.96 10.65 9.37
N THR A 143 12.33 11.38 10.29
CA THR A 143 11.72 10.82 11.50
C THR A 143 10.29 11.31 11.63
N ALA A 144 9.35 10.40 11.88
CA ALA A 144 7.96 10.68 12.22
C ALA A 144 7.64 10.26 13.65
N THR A 145 6.71 10.98 14.28
CA THR A 145 6.10 10.59 15.55
C THR A 145 5.02 9.55 15.28
N VAL A 146 5.09 8.43 16.00
CA VAL A 146 4.09 7.35 15.94
C VAL A 146 3.62 6.98 17.34
N SER A 147 2.46 6.34 17.44
CA SER A 147 1.91 5.75 18.65
C SER A 147 1.89 4.23 18.50
N LEU A 148 2.36 3.52 19.53
CA LEU A 148 2.33 2.06 19.58
C LEU A 148 1.10 1.53 20.32
N THR A 149 0.57 2.30 21.27
CA THR A 149 -0.61 1.95 22.06
C THR A 149 -1.27 3.22 22.57
N THR A 150 -2.60 3.24 22.59
CA THR A 150 -3.43 4.23 23.27
C THR A 150 -3.90 3.69 24.60
N ILE A 151 -3.69 4.43 25.68
CA ILE A 151 -4.05 3.99 27.03
C ILE A 151 -5.57 4.01 27.17
N GLY A 152 -6.15 2.87 27.56
CA GLY A 152 -7.59 2.68 27.66
C GLY A 152 -8.28 2.21 26.37
N ALA A 153 -7.54 2.04 25.26
CA ALA A 153 -8.01 1.23 24.13
C ALA A 153 -7.84 -0.27 24.47
N ASP A 154 -8.59 -1.15 23.80
CA ASP A 154 -8.55 -2.59 24.08
C ASP A 154 -7.10 -3.12 24.09
N SER A 155 -6.83 -4.01 25.05
CA SER A 155 -5.55 -4.41 25.70
C SER A 155 -4.34 -4.85 24.85
N LEU A 156 -4.09 -4.20 23.72
CA LEU A 156 -3.03 -4.58 22.80
C LEU A 156 -1.75 -3.81 23.10
N ASN A 157 -0.80 -4.55 23.70
CA ASN A 157 0.55 -4.08 23.98
C ASN A 157 1.31 -3.73 22.68
N PRO A 158 2.31 -2.83 22.77
CA PRO A 158 3.26 -2.60 21.68
C PRO A 158 3.85 -3.91 21.17
N LEU A 159 4.17 -3.96 19.87
CA LEU A 159 4.95 -5.06 19.30
C LEU A 159 6.23 -5.27 20.14
N PRO A 160 6.61 -6.52 20.46
CA PRO A 160 7.89 -6.81 21.09
C PRO A 160 9.06 -6.32 20.22
N GLU A 161 10.23 -6.15 20.84
CA GLU A 161 11.46 -5.89 20.08
C GLU A 161 11.71 -7.01 19.07
N GLY A 162 12.14 -6.64 17.87
CA GLY A 162 12.34 -7.60 16.80
C GLY A 162 12.32 -7.00 15.41
N THR A 163 12.43 -7.86 14.41
CA THR A 163 12.30 -7.51 13.01
C THR A 163 11.12 -8.26 12.42
N TYR A 164 10.18 -7.52 11.84
CA TYR A 164 8.94 -8.02 11.27
C TYR A 164 8.89 -7.73 9.78
N ASN A 165 8.18 -8.56 9.02
CA ASN A 165 7.88 -8.25 7.62
C ASN A 165 6.65 -7.35 7.53
N ILE A 166 6.64 -6.45 6.56
CA ILE A 166 5.48 -5.62 6.24
C ILE A 166 4.89 -6.16 4.93
N LEU A 167 3.65 -6.64 4.99
CA LEU A 167 2.94 -7.19 3.85
C LEU A 167 2.50 -6.07 2.88
N VAL A 168 2.20 -6.46 1.64
CA VAL A 168 1.40 -5.61 0.76
C VAL A 168 0.02 -5.34 1.38
N PRO A 169 -0.59 -4.16 1.14
CA PRO A 169 -1.93 -3.87 1.61
C PRO A 169 -2.95 -4.95 1.22
N ASP A 170 -3.81 -5.32 2.15
CA ASP A 170 -4.72 -6.45 2.05
C ASP A 170 -6.11 -6.05 1.54
N VAL A 171 -6.74 -5.06 2.17
CA VAL A 171 -8.08 -4.54 1.87
C VAL A 171 -8.21 -3.06 2.22
N PRO A 172 -9.16 -2.31 1.60
CA PRO A 172 -9.51 -0.99 2.08
C PRO A 172 -10.07 -1.05 3.50
N HIS A 173 -9.46 -0.30 4.40
CA HIS A 173 -9.96 -0.13 5.77
C HIS A 173 -11.03 0.95 5.83
N ASP A 174 -11.90 0.88 6.83
CA ASP A 174 -13.03 1.79 6.95
C ASP A 174 -12.56 3.26 6.94
N LYS A 175 -13.20 4.07 6.08
CA LYS A 175 -12.94 5.50 5.99
C LYS A 175 -13.21 6.21 7.30
N GLU A 176 -14.13 5.72 8.14
CA GLU A 176 -14.48 6.35 9.42
C GLU A 176 -13.29 6.44 10.38
N TYR A 177 -12.32 5.53 10.26
CA TYR A 177 -11.10 5.60 11.06
C TYR A 177 -10.24 6.82 10.72
N THR A 178 -10.30 7.34 9.49
CA THR A 178 -9.29 8.27 8.96
C THR A 178 -9.81 9.51 8.22
N GLU A 179 -11.06 9.53 7.75
CA GLU A 179 -11.64 10.66 7.01
C GLU A 179 -11.61 11.96 7.83
N GLN A 180 -11.80 11.84 9.15
CA GLN A 180 -11.74 12.95 10.11
C GLN A 180 -10.41 13.72 10.09
N TYR A 181 -9.32 13.15 9.59
CA TYR A 181 -8.02 13.85 9.52
C TYR A 181 -7.90 14.75 8.27
N LYS A 182 -8.73 14.57 7.24
CA LYS A 182 -8.65 15.37 6.01
C LYS A 182 -8.89 16.86 6.20
N PRO A 183 -9.84 17.34 7.04
CA PRO A 183 -9.97 18.77 7.29
C PRO A 183 -8.69 19.39 7.87
N ALA A 184 -7.96 18.65 8.73
CA ALA A 184 -6.71 19.11 9.31
C ALA A 184 -5.52 18.99 8.34
N TYR A 185 -5.56 18.03 7.40
CA TYR A 185 -4.56 17.87 6.36
C TYR A 185 -5.21 17.43 5.03
N PRO A 186 -5.69 18.39 4.20
CA PRO A 186 -6.42 18.07 2.96
C PRO A 186 -5.60 17.29 1.93
N ALA A 187 -4.28 17.33 2.04
CA ALA A 187 -3.37 16.57 1.19
C ALA A 187 -3.17 15.11 1.65
N LEU A 188 -3.86 14.64 2.71
CA LEU A 188 -3.70 13.29 3.24
C LEU A 188 -4.09 12.24 2.19
N LYS A 189 -3.08 11.55 1.65
CA LYS A 189 -3.21 10.58 0.58
C LYS A 189 -3.45 9.17 1.13
N CYS A 190 -4.27 8.37 0.45
CA CYS A 190 -4.37 6.91 0.64
C CYS A 190 -4.60 6.48 2.09
N HIS A 191 -5.44 7.22 2.82
CA HIS A 191 -5.64 7.06 4.26
C HIS A 191 -6.34 5.74 4.65
N GLN A 192 -6.96 5.03 3.70
CA GLN A 192 -7.52 3.68 3.89
C GLN A 192 -6.54 2.57 3.52
N VAL A 193 -5.31 2.89 3.10
CA VAL A 193 -4.27 1.90 2.80
C VAL A 193 -3.42 1.69 4.03
N TRP A 194 -3.64 0.57 4.71
CA TRP A 194 -2.86 0.18 5.88
C TRP A 194 -1.94 -0.97 5.48
N PHE A 195 -0.72 -0.97 6.01
CA PHE A 195 0.28 -1.98 5.69
C PHE A 195 0.33 -3.03 6.79
N PRO A 196 -0.15 -4.26 6.56
CA PRO A 196 -0.18 -5.28 7.60
C PRO A 196 1.24 -5.67 7.99
N ILE A 197 1.43 -5.95 9.28
CA ILE A 197 2.68 -6.41 9.86
C ILE A 197 2.55 -7.92 10.09
N GLU A 198 3.50 -8.70 9.60
CA GLU A 198 3.51 -10.15 9.75
C GLU A 198 3.84 -10.52 11.21
N TYR A 199 2.81 -10.71 12.01
CA TYR A 199 2.89 -11.05 13.43
C TYR A 199 1.57 -11.63 13.92
N GLN A 200 1.61 -12.81 14.53
CA GLN A 200 0.43 -13.54 15.03
C GLN A 200 -0.68 -13.64 13.96
N THR A 201 -1.82 -12.98 14.17
CA THR A 201 -2.98 -12.98 13.27
C THR A 201 -2.92 -11.89 12.20
N ASN A 202 -1.81 -11.15 12.09
CA ASN A 202 -1.59 -10.03 11.17
C ASN A 202 -2.61 -8.87 11.34
N ASN A 203 -3.14 -8.70 12.56
CA ASN A 203 -4.07 -7.61 12.89
C ASN A 203 -3.35 -6.32 13.34
N ARG A 204 -2.06 -6.19 13.05
CA ARG A 204 -1.22 -5.02 13.35
C ARG A 204 -0.79 -4.39 12.06
N TYR A 205 -0.80 -3.06 12.03
CA TYR A 205 -0.59 -2.32 10.80
C TYR A 205 0.34 -1.13 11.01
N VAL A 206 1.02 -0.71 9.93
CA VAL A 206 1.53 0.65 9.80
C VAL A 206 0.43 1.46 9.10
N HIS A 207 -0.09 2.49 9.77
CA HIS A 207 -1.18 3.30 9.23
C HIS A 207 -1.18 4.71 9.83
N VAL A 208 -1.88 5.65 9.18
CA VAL A 208 -2.11 6.99 9.75
C VAL A 208 -3.27 6.98 10.74
N GLY A 209 -3.18 7.80 11.79
CA GLY A 209 -4.29 8.03 12.70
C GLY A 209 -3.86 8.64 14.02
N ALA A 210 -4.76 8.61 15.00
CA ALA A 210 -4.51 9.10 16.36
C ALA A 210 -4.76 8.03 17.44
N ILE A 211 -5.33 6.88 17.10
CA ILE A 211 -5.59 5.77 18.02
C ILE A 211 -4.83 4.54 17.54
N SER A 212 -4.18 3.87 18.48
CA SER A 212 -3.41 2.65 18.26
C SER A 212 -3.78 1.59 19.27
N GLU A 213 -4.10 0.40 18.78
CA GLU A 213 -4.33 -0.81 19.57
C GLU A 213 -3.17 -1.79 19.29
N GLY A 214 -1.92 -1.34 19.50
CA GLY A 214 -0.72 -2.13 19.23
C GLY A 214 -0.16 -1.99 17.81
N CYS A 215 -0.76 -1.14 16.96
CA CYS A 215 -0.30 -0.80 15.63
C CYS A 215 0.87 0.20 15.67
N VAL A 216 1.55 0.37 14.53
CA VAL A 216 2.45 1.52 14.32
C VAL A 216 1.63 2.65 13.69
N THR A 217 1.00 3.46 14.53
CA THR A 217 0.09 4.52 14.09
C THR A 217 0.84 5.84 13.92
N VAL A 218 0.97 6.30 12.68
CA VAL A 218 1.63 7.57 12.32
C VAL A 218 0.75 8.75 12.73
N LEU A 219 1.27 9.54 13.67
CA LEU A 219 0.61 10.75 14.17
C LEU A 219 0.94 11.97 13.30
N ASP A 220 2.13 12.00 12.70
CA ASP A 220 2.57 13.07 11.80
C ASP A 220 1.90 12.97 10.42
N LEU A 221 0.70 13.55 10.29
CA LEU A 221 -0.09 13.56 9.05
C LEU A 221 0.70 14.06 7.82
N LYS A 222 1.58 15.05 8.03
CA LYS A 222 2.42 15.63 6.97
C LYS A 222 3.47 14.66 6.42
N LEU A 223 3.91 13.71 7.24
CA LEU A 223 4.90 12.70 6.85
C LEU A 223 4.26 11.40 6.37
N TRP A 224 2.96 11.19 6.63
CA TRP A 224 2.25 10.00 6.15
C TRP A 224 2.42 9.77 4.65
N ASN A 225 2.22 10.80 3.82
CA ASN A 225 2.33 10.64 2.37
C ASN A 225 3.73 10.13 1.95
N GLN A 226 4.80 10.60 2.61
CA GLN A 226 6.15 10.15 2.33
C GLN A 226 6.39 8.71 2.80
N ILE A 227 5.87 8.33 3.97
CA ILE A 227 5.92 6.97 4.48
C ILE A 227 5.15 6.02 3.55
N TYR A 228 3.93 6.39 3.17
CA TYR A 228 3.08 5.66 2.24
C TYR A 228 3.80 5.45 0.91
N ASP A 229 4.30 6.53 0.29
CA ASP A 229 4.97 6.46 -1.02
C ASP A 229 6.24 5.62 -0.91
N TYR A 230 7.01 5.73 0.18
CA TYR A 230 8.18 4.90 0.44
C TYR A 230 7.81 3.42 0.54
N LEU A 231 6.83 3.05 1.36
CA LEU A 231 6.42 1.65 1.52
C LEU A 231 5.83 1.09 0.22
N ILE A 232 4.84 1.78 -0.40
CA ILE A 232 4.12 1.24 -1.55
C ILE A 232 4.98 1.17 -2.81
N SER A 233 6.03 1.99 -2.94
CA SER A 233 6.95 1.96 -4.08
C SER A 233 8.04 0.90 -3.97
N HIS A 234 8.14 0.19 -2.85
CA HIS A 234 9.12 -0.87 -2.65
C HIS A 234 8.45 -2.25 -2.58
N ARG A 235 9.16 -3.27 -3.03
CA ARG A 235 8.77 -4.67 -2.86
C ARG A 235 9.99 -5.52 -2.55
N ARG A 236 9.79 -6.56 -1.74
CA ARG A 236 10.71 -7.69 -1.65
C ARG A 236 10.67 -8.52 -2.94
N THR A 237 11.72 -9.31 -3.18
CA THR A 237 11.85 -10.17 -4.37
C THR A 237 10.70 -11.17 -4.55
N ASP A 238 10.03 -11.57 -3.47
CA ASP A 238 8.85 -12.45 -3.48
C ASP A 238 7.53 -11.73 -3.81
N LEU A 239 7.54 -10.39 -3.90
CA LEU A 239 6.38 -9.51 -4.11
C LEU A 239 5.28 -9.60 -3.04
N ARG A 240 5.47 -10.38 -1.98
CA ARG A 240 4.51 -10.53 -0.87
C ARG A 240 4.62 -9.38 0.12
N TYR A 241 5.80 -8.80 0.23
CA TYR A 241 6.13 -7.79 1.22
C TYR A 241 6.53 -6.48 0.59
N VAL A 242 6.16 -5.38 1.23
CA VAL A 242 6.66 -4.03 0.90
C VAL A 242 8.02 -3.78 1.55
N GLY A 243 8.29 -4.41 2.69
CA GLY A 243 9.48 -4.10 3.47
C GLY A 243 9.61 -4.84 4.80
N LYS A 244 10.44 -4.27 5.68
CA LYS A 244 10.67 -4.69 7.06
C LYS A 244 10.40 -3.55 8.04
N LEU A 245 9.89 -3.93 9.20
CA LEU A 245 9.75 -3.09 10.39
C LEU A 245 10.73 -3.59 11.45
N ILE A 246 11.57 -2.70 11.98
CA ILE A 246 12.46 -2.99 13.11
C ILE A 246 11.90 -2.28 14.34
N ILE A 247 11.67 -3.00 15.44
CA ILE A 247 11.19 -2.44 16.72
C ILE A 247 12.33 -2.54 17.73
N ARG A 248 12.66 -1.43 18.39
CA ARG A 248 13.65 -1.34 19.47
C ARG A 248 13.13 -0.56 20.66
N LYS A 249 13.43 -1.02 21.86
CA LYS A 249 13.13 -0.35 23.11
C LYS A 249 14.40 0.27 23.70
N ILE A 250 14.28 1.46 24.28
CA ILE A 250 15.38 2.20 24.94
C ILE A 250 15.02 2.63 26.36
#